data_AF-A0AAD8HUQ7-F1
#
_entry.id   AF-A0AAD8HUQ7-F1
#
_cell.length_a   1.000
_cell.length_b   1.000
_cell.length_c   1.000
_cell.angle_alpha   90.00
_cell.angle_beta   90.00
_cell.angle_gamma   90.00
#
_symmetry.space_group_name_H-M   'P 1'
#
loop_
_entity.id
_entity.type
_entity.pdbx_description
1 polymer ?
#
loop_
_entity_poly.entity_id
_entity_poly.type
_entity_poly.pdbx_seq_one_letter_code
_entity_poly.pdbx_strand_id
1 'polypeptide(L)'
;MACSKQKVVVHDSYAGNLAFYFDSISDDYKVLRLLCEETTTGGLPILQIYSTNDNSWKEIYVHDTSPTNVMSYPYLKLGPVINGAMYMGRKEYVVSFDLQSEVCTVVPTPSSMVRYSDILDFEDSVAIIFGSKDKGSEISLWTLDNIHDSTSWNKKFDIEQDNMGWIYSCLGGGLLYGRTREDVGEFFLYDYRKKDFKYIPLSDSRLKTVLKYTETIASIEGLNHDLFKFSKTLSLI
;
A
#
# COMPACT_ATOMS: atom_id res chain seq x y z
N MET A 1 -35.02 -15.65 -18.79
CA MET A 1 -33.56 -15.82 -18.63
C MET A 1 -33.23 -15.25 -17.27
N ALA A 2 -33.05 -16.10 -16.26
CA ALA A 2 -32.89 -15.67 -14.87
C ALA A 2 -31.43 -15.26 -14.64
N CYS A 3 -31.20 -14.00 -14.28
CA CYS A 3 -29.90 -13.51 -13.86
C CYS A 3 -29.61 -14.11 -12.48
N SER A 4 -28.78 -15.15 -12.41
CA SER A 4 -28.36 -15.70 -11.12
C SER A 4 -27.53 -14.64 -10.41
N LYS A 5 -27.97 -14.20 -9.22
CA LYS A 5 -27.14 -13.42 -8.30
C LYS A 5 -25.90 -14.26 -7.98
N GLN A 6 -24.79 -13.96 -8.64
CA GLN A 6 -23.52 -14.61 -8.40
C GLN A 6 -23.00 -14.17 -7.04
N LYS A 7 -22.42 -15.13 -6.33
CA LYS A 7 -22.05 -15.02 -4.93
C LYS A 7 -20.67 -14.38 -4.88
N VAL A 8 -20.61 -13.14 -4.38
CA VAL A 8 -19.35 -12.47 -4.05
C VAL A 8 -18.62 -13.32 -3.00
N VAL A 9 -17.46 -13.87 -3.35
CA VAL A 9 -16.62 -14.64 -2.43
C VAL A 9 -15.60 -13.69 -1.83
N VAL A 10 -15.74 -13.42 -0.53
CA VAL A 10 -14.73 -12.69 0.25
C VAL A 10 -13.66 -13.70 0.66
N HIS A 11 -12.42 -13.50 0.23
CA HIS A 11 -11.30 -14.31 0.70
C HIS A 11 -10.88 -13.87 2.09
N ASP A 12 -11.03 -14.77 3.07
CA ASP A 12 -10.60 -14.57 4.47
C ASP A 12 -9.07 -14.51 4.67
N SER A 13 -8.25 -14.56 3.60
CA SER A 13 -6.81 -14.88 3.75
C SER A 13 -5.78 -13.92 3.15
N TYR A 14 -6.17 -12.83 2.49
CA TYR A 14 -5.19 -11.87 1.95
C TYR A 14 -5.31 -10.49 2.61
N ALA A 15 -4.45 -10.27 3.60
CA ALA A 15 -4.34 -9.01 4.35
C ALA A 15 -4.06 -7.75 3.49
N GLY A 16 -3.74 -7.92 2.19
CA GLY A 16 -3.46 -6.81 1.26
C GLY A 16 -4.70 -6.12 0.69
N ASN A 17 -5.89 -6.68 0.83
CA ASN A 17 -7.10 -6.12 0.20
C ASN A 17 -7.88 -5.17 1.12
N LEU A 18 -7.33 -4.78 2.27
CA LEU A 18 -7.97 -3.93 3.27
C LEU A 18 -7.10 -2.71 3.55
N ALA A 19 -7.74 -1.56 3.73
CA ALA A 19 -7.10 -0.33 4.15
C ALA A 19 -8.02 0.45 5.11
N PHE A 20 -7.41 1.16 6.05
CA PHE A 20 -8.09 1.98 7.05
C PHE A 20 -7.73 3.43 6.79
N TYR A 21 -8.71 4.32 6.93
CA TYR A 21 -8.46 5.76 6.86
C TYR A 21 -9.48 6.52 7.69
N PHE A 22 -9.09 7.74 8.06
CA PHE A 22 -9.97 8.71 8.70
C PHE A 22 -10.39 9.73 7.64
N ASP A 23 -11.69 9.89 7.46
CA ASP A 23 -12.27 10.91 6.60
C ASP A 23 -12.54 12.17 7.41
N SER A 24 -11.66 13.15 7.30
CA SER A 24 -11.77 14.41 8.03
C SER A 24 -12.95 15.29 7.60
N ILE A 25 -13.55 15.05 6.42
CA ILE A 25 -14.71 15.82 5.95
C ILE A 25 -15.98 15.35 6.67
N SER A 26 -16.12 14.04 6.85
CA SER A 26 -17.28 13.44 7.52
C SER A 26 -17.05 13.07 8.99
N ASP A 27 -15.85 13.32 9.52
CA ASP A 27 -15.43 12.94 10.88
C ASP A 27 -15.73 11.46 11.17
N ASP A 28 -15.25 10.59 10.27
CA ASP A 28 -15.61 9.17 10.24
C ASP A 28 -14.39 8.28 10.03
N TYR A 29 -14.31 7.18 10.77
CA TYR A 29 -13.36 6.12 10.48
C TYR A 29 -13.95 5.19 9.44
N LYS A 30 -13.19 4.95 8.37
CA LYS A 30 -13.63 4.14 7.24
C LYS A 30 -12.69 2.99 6.96
N VAL A 31 -13.27 1.89 6.52
CA VAL A 31 -12.54 0.71 6.06
C VAL A 31 -12.82 0.53 4.57
N LEU A 32 -11.78 0.55 3.77
CA LEU A 32 -11.87 0.22 2.36
C LEU A 32 -11.43 -1.23 2.16
N ARG A 33 -12.16 -1.97 1.33
CA ARG A 33 -11.70 -3.26 0.81
C ARG A 33 -11.90 -3.39 -0.69
N LEU A 34 -10.98 -4.08 -1.33
CA LEU A 34 -11.09 -4.45 -2.74
C LEU A 34 -11.57 -5.89 -2.86
N LEU A 35 -12.70 -6.07 -3.55
CA LEU A 35 -13.22 -7.37 -3.93
C LEU A 35 -12.99 -7.59 -5.41
N CYS A 36 -12.43 -8.75 -5.75
CA CYS A 36 -12.27 -9.20 -7.13
C CYS A 36 -13.05 -10.50 -7.28
N GLU A 37 -13.95 -10.55 -8.26
CA GLU A 37 -14.67 -11.80 -8.58
C GLU A 37 -13.68 -12.84 -9.13
N GLU A 38 -13.75 -14.05 -8.58
CA GLU A 38 -12.73 -15.08 -8.75
C GLU A 38 -12.78 -15.84 -10.09
N THR A 39 -13.52 -15.34 -11.08
CA THR A 39 -13.57 -15.98 -12.39
C THR A 39 -12.50 -15.38 -13.30
N THR A 40 -11.42 -16.14 -13.50
CA THR A 40 -10.48 -16.08 -14.65
C THR A 40 -10.59 -14.81 -15.49
N THR A 41 -9.73 -13.81 -15.21
CA THR A 41 -9.51 -12.62 -16.07
C THR A 41 -10.80 -11.98 -16.61
N GLY A 42 -11.43 -11.08 -15.84
CA GLY A 42 -12.53 -10.27 -16.38
C GLY A 42 -13.60 -9.82 -15.39
N GLY A 43 -13.52 -10.21 -14.11
CA GLY A 43 -14.42 -9.70 -13.08
C GLY A 43 -14.26 -8.19 -12.87
N LEU A 44 -15.38 -7.47 -12.71
CA LEU A 44 -15.34 -6.05 -12.36
C LEU A 44 -14.85 -5.89 -10.92
N PRO A 45 -13.85 -5.05 -10.66
CA PRO A 45 -13.38 -4.80 -9.32
C PRO A 45 -14.44 -3.98 -8.57
N ILE A 46 -14.78 -4.44 -7.38
CA ILE A 46 -15.72 -3.77 -6.49
C ILE A 46 -14.93 -3.22 -5.31
N LEU A 47 -14.91 -1.91 -5.16
CA LEU A 47 -14.45 -1.27 -3.94
C LEU A 47 -15.63 -1.23 -2.98
N GLN A 48 -15.41 -1.63 -1.73
CA GLN A 48 -16.39 -1.46 -0.67
C GLN A 48 -15.83 -0.57 0.42
N ILE A 49 -16.63 0.39 0.86
CA ILE A 49 -16.30 1.33 1.93
C ILE A 49 -17.27 1.09 3.07
N TYR A 50 -16.75 0.71 4.23
CA TYR A 50 -17.49 0.70 5.48
C TYR A 50 -17.33 2.05 6.17
N SER A 51 -18.44 2.60 6.66
CA SER A 51 -18.48 3.79 7.51
C SER A 51 -18.80 3.37 8.94
N THR A 52 -18.06 3.90 9.92
CA THR A 52 -18.40 3.69 11.34
C THR A 52 -19.62 4.51 11.75
N ASN A 53 -19.78 5.71 11.19
CA ASN A 53 -20.93 6.58 11.45
C ASN A 53 -22.25 5.96 10.95
N ASP A 54 -22.25 5.42 9.73
CA ASP A 54 -23.45 4.79 9.15
C ASP A 54 -23.60 3.31 9.51
N ASN A 55 -22.55 2.71 10.11
CA ASN A 55 -22.44 1.28 10.40
C ASN A 55 -22.87 0.40 9.21
N SER A 56 -22.45 0.77 8.01
CA SER A 56 -22.88 0.10 6.77
C SER A 56 -21.78 0.09 5.72
N TRP A 57 -21.90 -0.85 4.78
CA TRP A 57 -21.02 -0.97 3.62
C TRP A 57 -21.68 -0.31 2.40
N LYS A 58 -20.93 0.55 1.71
CA LYS A 58 -21.25 1.07 0.38
C LYS A 58 -20.39 0.34 -0.67
N GLU A 59 -21.00 -0.01 -1.79
CA GLU A 59 -20.30 -0.60 -2.93
C GLU A 59 -20.05 0.44 -4.02
N ILE A 60 -18.87 0.40 -4.62
CA ILE A 60 -18.43 1.26 -5.71
C ILE A 60 -17.92 0.37 -6.82
N TYR A 61 -18.61 0.45 -7.96
CA TYR A 61 -18.31 -0.34 -9.15
C TYR A 61 -17.40 0.46 -10.06
N VAL A 62 -16.20 -0.07 -10.33
CA VAL A 62 -15.25 0.57 -11.25
C VAL A 62 -15.56 0.13 -12.67
N HIS A 63 -16.10 1.03 -13.49
CA HIS A 63 -16.51 0.73 -14.86
C HIS A 63 -15.46 1.07 -15.92
N ASP A 64 -14.49 1.92 -15.59
CA ASP A 64 -13.45 2.33 -16.53
C ASP A 64 -12.46 1.18 -16.79
N THR A 65 -12.24 0.88 -18.07
CA THR A 65 -11.40 -0.25 -18.52
C THR A 65 -9.96 -0.12 -18.00
N SER A 66 -9.39 1.08 -18.03
CA SER A 66 -8.00 1.32 -17.66
C SER A 66 -7.69 0.98 -16.19
N PRO A 67 -8.36 1.55 -15.17
CA PRO A 67 -8.15 1.16 -13.77
C PRO A 67 -8.62 -0.27 -13.50
N THR A 68 -9.71 -0.72 -14.14
CA THR A 68 -10.20 -2.10 -14.01
C THR A 68 -9.12 -3.14 -14.32
N ASN A 69 -8.38 -2.96 -15.43
CA ASN A 69 -7.30 -3.87 -15.81
C ASN A 69 -6.18 -4.00 -14.75
N VAL A 70 -5.97 -2.97 -13.94
CA VAL A 70 -5.00 -2.98 -12.84
C VAL A 70 -5.61 -3.64 -11.61
N MET A 71 -6.87 -3.34 -11.31
CA MET A 71 -7.56 -3.72 -10.07
C MET A 71 -8.13 -5.15 -10.08
N SER A 72 -8.44 -5.72 -11.25
CA SER A 72 -8.93 -7.10 -11.38
C SER A 72 -7.84 -8.17 -11.19
N TYR A 73 -6.65 -7.80 -10.73
CA TYR A 73 -5.59 -8.76 -10.43
C TYR A 73 -5.75 -9.33 -9.01
N PRO A 74 -5.64 -10.67 -8.85
CA PRO A 74 -5.59 -11.24 -7.52
C PRO A 74 -4.35 -10.70 -6.79
N TYR A 75 -4.48 -10.47 -5.49
CA TYR A 75 -3.40 -10.03 -4.59
C TYR A 75 -2.94 -8.57 -4.77
N LEU A 76 -3.77 -7.69 -5.33
CA LEU A 76 -3.49 -6.25 -5.32
C LEU A 76 -3.45 -5.73 -3.88
N LYS A 77 -2.34 -5.10 -3.49
CA LYS A 77 -2.23 -4.47 -2.18
C LYS A 77 -2.76 -3.04 -2.21
N LEU A 78 -3.65 -2.72 -1.29
CA LEU A 78 -4.04 -1.35 -0.98
C LEU A 78 -2.90 -0.67 -0.22
N GLY A 79 -2.47 0.47 -0.74
CA GLY A 79 -1.43 1.30 -0.16
C GLY A 79 -1.98 2.38 0.77
N PRO A 80 -1.16 3.39 1.09
CA PRO A 80 -1.55 4.46 2.00
C PRO A 80 -2.62 5.38 1.39
N VAL A 81 -3.33 6.07 2.28
CA VAL A 81 -4.13 7.25 1.93
C VAL A 81 -3.26 8.48 2.12
N ILE A 82 -3.11 9.26 1.05
CA ILE A 82 -2.28 10.46 1.01
C ILE A 82 -3.08 11.53 0.29
N ASN A 83 -3.25 12.70 0.93
CA ASN A 83 -3.98 13.84 0.38
C ASN A 83 -5.38 13.50 -0.17
N GLY A 84 -6.15 12.68 0.57
CA GLY A 84 -7.52 12.31 0.20
C GLY A 84 -7.63 11.25 -0.90
N ALA A 85 -6.51 10.70 -1.38
CA ALA A 85 -6.49 9.61 -2.35
C ALA A 85 -5.83 8.36 -1.77
N MET A 86 -6.44 7.20 -2.03
CA MET A 86 -5.83 5.90 -1.76
C MET A 86 -5.07 5.42 -2.98
N TYR A 87 -3.85 4.93 -2.79
CA TYR A 87 -3.03 4.44 -3.88
C TYR A 87 -2.89 2.93 -3.83
N MET A 88 -3.02 2.27 -4.97
CA MET A 88 -2.89 0.81 -5.11
C MET A 88 -2.17 0.49 -6.41
N GLY A 89 -1.52 -0.66 -6.51
CA GLY A 89 -0.84 -0.96 -7.77
C GLY A 89 0.03 -2.19 -7.78
N ARG A 90 0.44 -2.56 -8.99
CA ARG A 90 1.36 -3.65 -9.33
C ARG A 90 2.66 -3.09 -9.91
N LYS A 91 3.62 -3.97 -10.21
CA LYS A 91 4.98 -3.60 -10.69
C LYS A 91 5.03 -2.47 -11.72
N GLU A 92 4.06 -2.40 -12.63
CA GLU A 92 4.06 -1.49 -13.78
C GLU A 92 2.95 -0.42 -13.73
N TYR A 93 1.98 -0.57 -12.82
CA TYR A 93 0.78 0.28 -12.82
C TYR A 93 0.42 0.69 -11.40
N VAL A 94 0.06 1.96 -11.27
CA VAL A 94 -0.47 2.55 -10.05
C VAL A 94 -1.85 3.11 -10.39
N VAL A 95 -2.79 2.92 -9.49
CA VAL A 95 -4.13 3.51 -9.53
C VAL A 95 -4.30 4.32 -8.26
N SER A 96 -4.78 5.54 -8.40
CA SER A 96 -5.31 6.33 -7.30
C SER A 96 -6.83 6.19 -7.27
N PHE A 97 -7.39 6.08 -6.08
CA PHE A 97 -8.81 6.17 -5.82
C PHE A 97 -9.05 7.41 -4.97
N ASP A 98 -9.68 8.42 -5.57
CA ASP A 98 -10.03 9.66 -4.89
C ASP A 98 -11.21 9.40 -3.95
N LEU A 99 -11.02 9.64 -2.64
CA LEU A 99 -12.01 9.26 -1.63
C LEU A 99 -13.24 10.17 -1.61
N GLN A 100 -13.15 11.38 -2.21
CA GLN A 100 -14.23 12.35 -2.21
C GLN A 100 -15.13 12.18 -3.44
N SER A 101 -14.53 12.09 -4.62
CA SER A 101 -15.21 11.90 -5.90
C SER A 101 -15.49 10.44 -6.23
N GLU A 102 -14.86 9.50 -5.51
CA GLU A 102 -14.97 8.06 -5.72
C GLU A 102 -14.53 7.62 -7.13
N VAL A 103 -13.56 8.33 -7.70
CA VAL A 103 -13.03 8.07 -9.04
C VAL A 103 -11.68 7.37 -8.97
N CYS A 104 -11.54 6.30 -9.78
CA CYS A 104 -10.26 5.63 -9.99
C CYS A 104 -9.50 6.25 -11.17
N THR A 105 -8.25 6.63 -10.98
CA THR A 105 -7.37 7.18 -12.02
C THR A 105 -6.08 6.39 -12.13
N VAL A 106 -5.64 6.10 -13.36
CA VAL A 106 -4.33 5.47 -13.59
C VAL A 106 -3.24 6.51 -13.44
N VAL A 107 -2.27 6.23 -12.56
CA VAL A 107 -1.07 7.02 -12.36
C VAL A 107 0.04 6.44 -13.24
N PRO A 108 0.56 7.19 -14.22
CA PRO A 108 1.59 6.70 -15.12
C PRO A 108 2.88 6.43 -14.33
N THR A 109 3.55 5.31 -14.63
CA THR A 109 4.89 5.01 -14.09
C THR A 109 5.93 5.05 -15.20
N PRO A 110 7.22 5.31 -14.90
CA PRO A 110 8.26 5.30 -15.92
C PRO A 110 8.41 3.90 -16.56
N SER A 111 8.18 3.79 -17.87
CA SER A 111 8.11 2.50 -18.59
C SER A 111 9.43 1.72 -18.66
N SER A 112 10.56 2.40 -18.49
CA SER A 112 11.90 1.82 -18.45
C SER A 112 12.31 1.29 -17.07
N MET A 113 11.53 1.58 -16.03
CA MET A 113 11.87 1.25 -14.65
C MET A 113 11.08 0.05 -14.13
N VAL A 114 11.67 -0.63 -13.14
CA VAL A 114 11.05 -1.72 -12.39
C VAL A 114 10.83 -1.26 -10.96
N ARG A 115 9.66 -1.55 -10.42
CA ARG A 115 9.33 -1.26 -9.03
C ARG A 115 9.97 -2.27 -8.07
N TYR A 116 10.52 -1.77 -6.96
CA TYR A 116 11.15 -2.52 -5.87
C TYR A 116 10.48 -2.28 -4.50
N SER A 117 9.31 -1.66 -4.49
CA SER A 117 8.56 -1.42 -3.27
C SER A 117 7.06 -1.58 -3.43
N ASP A 118 6.37 -1.70 -2.30
CA ASP A 118 4.97 -1.30 -2.19
C ASP A 118 4.85 0.22 -2.43
N ILE A 119 3.62 0.73 -2.48
CA ILE A 119 3.40 2.17 -2.48
C ILE A 119 3.65 2.66 -1.05
N LEU A 120 4.54 3.64 -0.92
CA LEU A 120 5.04 4.14 0.35
C LEU A 120 4.43 5.50 0.67
N ASP A 121 4.19 5.74 1.95
CA ASP A 121 3.98 7.08 2.50
C ASP A 121 5.35 7.64 2.93
N PHE A 122 5.89 8.56 2.13
CA PHE A 122 7.16 9.22 2.38
C PHE A 122 6.91 10.71 2.58
N GLU A 123 6.92 11.15 3.84
CA GLU A 123 6.79 12.58 4.20
C GLU A 123 5.54 13.20 3.54
N ASP A 124 4.39 12.55 3.73
CA ASP A 124 3.08 12.94 3.18
C ASP A 124 3.03 12.99 1.65
N SER A 125 3.99 12.33 1.00
CA SER A 125 4.06 12.16 -0.45
C SER A 125 3.99 10.68 -0.82
N VAL A 126 3.29 10.38 -1.91
CA VAL A 126 3.28 9.04 -2.50
C VAL A 126 4.68 8.73 -3.00
N ALA A 127 5.28 7.64 -2.54
CA ALA A 127 6.60 7.23 -2.98
C ALA A 127 6.67 5.80 -3.47
N ILE A 128 7.57 5.57 -4.43
CA ILE A 128 7.89 4.27 -4.97
C ILE A 128 9.40 4.19 -5.15
N ILE A 129 9.98 3.01 -4.89
CA ILE A 129 11.36 2.72 -5.21
C ILE A 129 11.42 2.08 -6.59
N PHE A 130 12.17 2.71 -7.48
CA PHE A 130 12.40 2.27 -8.84
C PHE A 130 13.86 1.87 -9.05
N GLY A 131 14.09 0.90 -9.92
CA GLY A 131 15.41 0.55 -10.47
C GLY A 131 15.33 0.36 -11.98
N SER A 132 16.48 0.28 -12.64
CA SER A 132 16.51 -0.14 -14.05
C SER A 132 16.06 -1.60 -14.21
N LYS A 133 15.68 -1.97 -15.45
CA LYS A 133 15.44 -3.37 -15.85
C LYS A 133 16.73 -4.19 -15.85
N ASP A 134 17.89 -3.55 -15.95
CA ASP A 134 19.19 -4.21 -15.95
C ASP A 134 19.54 -4.71 -14.55
N LYS A 135 20.04 -5.95 -14.46
CA LYS A 135 20.39 -6.55 -13.16
C LYS A 135 21.58 -5.82 -12.55
N GLY A 136 21.46 -5.42 -11.28
CA GLY A 136 22.53 -4.76 -10.54
C GLY A 136 22.51 -3.23 -10.64
N SER A 137 21.46 -2.66 -11.20
CA SER A 137 21.31 -1.20 -11.27
C SER A 137 20.93 -0.59 -9.93
N GLU A 138 21.40 0.64 -9.75
CA GLU A 138 21.02 1.53 -8.65
C GLU A 138 19.50 1.63 -8.56
N ILE A 139 19.00 1.52 -7.33
CA ILE A 139 17.61 1.73 -6.98
C ILE A 139 17.48 3.05 -6.24
N SER A 140 16.44 3.80 -6.55
CA SER A 140 16.23 5.14 -5.98
C SER A 140 14.81 5.28 -5.50
N LEU A 141 14.61 6.11 -4.48
CA LEU A 141 13.28 6.53 -4.05
C LEU A 141 12.80 7.69 -4.93
N TRP A 142 11.56 7.58 -5.42
CA TRP A 142 10.89 8.60 -6.20
C TRP A 142 9.57 8.97 -5.54
N THR A 143 9.23 10.25 -5.53
CA THR A 143 7.91 10.72 -5.07
C THR A 143 7.05 11.18 -6.23
N LEU A 144 5.76 10.99 -6.10
CA LEU A 144 4.76 11.54 -6.98
C LEU A 144 4.58 13.03 -6.67
N ASP A 145 4.61 13.84 -7.71
CA ASP A 145 4.26 15.25 -7.64
C ASP A 145 3.12 15.54 -8.63
N ASN A 146 2.21 16.42 -8.23
CA ASN A 146 1.09 16.86 -9.04
C ASN A 146 1.32 18.34 -9.38
N ILE A 147 2.04 18.57 -10.48
CA ILE A 147 2.36 19.91 -10.98
C ILE A 147 1.41 20.20 -12.16
N HIS A 148 0.56 21.22 -12.03
CA HIS A 148 -0.30 21.71 -13.12
C HIS A 148 -1.13 20.62 -13.83
N ASP A 149 -1.88 19.81 -13.07
CA ASP A 149 -2.69 18.69 -13.56
C ASP A 149 -1.90 17.59 -14.30
N SER A 150 -0.56 17.63 -14.22
CA SER A 150 0.33 16.62 -14.73
C SER A 150 1.03 15.91 -13.59
N THR A 151 0.86 14.58 -13.57
CA THR A 151 1.51 13.73 -12.57
C THR A 151 2.91 13.39 -13.02
N SER A 152 3.91 13.69 -12.19
CA SER A 152 5.33 13.44 -12.48
C SER A 152 6.01 12.72 -11.32
N TRP A 153 6.99 11.86 -11.65
CA TRP A 153 7.82 11.20 -10.64
C TRP A 153 9.14 11.94 -10.51
N ASN A 154 9.48 12.32 -9.28
CA ASN A 154 10.73 13.03 -8.96
C ASN A 154 11.64 12.18 -8.09
N LYS A 155 12.88 11.95 -8.55
CA LYS A 155 13.90 11.22 -7.80
C LYS A 155 14.29 12.02 -6.55
N LYS A 156 14.35 11.35 -5.39
CA LYS A 156 14.77 11.94 -4.12
C LYS A 156 16.21 11.58 -3.77
N PHE A 157 16.52 10.30 -3.71
CA PHE A 157 17.87 9.81 -3.40
C PHE A 157 18.06 8.37 -3.88
N ASP A 158 19.33 8.01 -4.06
CA ASP A 158 19.76 6.63 -4.32
C ASP A 158 19.89 5.84 -3.02
N ILE A 159 19.56 4.56 -3.09
CA ILE A 159 19.73 3.63 -1.98
C ILE A 159 20.98 2.82 -2.23
N GLU A 160 21.99 3.07 -1.39
CA GLU A 160 23.33 2.48 -1.48
C GLU A 160 23.38 1.19 -0.67
N GLN A 161 22.60 0.19 -1.09
CA GLN A 161 22.60 -1.12 -0.44
C GLN A 161 22.51 -2.23 -1.49
N ASP A 162 23.60 -2.98 -1.60
CA ASP A 162 23.63 -4.21 -2.38
C ASP A 162 22.74 -5.28 -1.73
N ASN A 163 22.16 -6.15 -2.55
CA ASN A 163 21.24 -7.23 -2.13
C ASN A 163 19.87 -6.76 -1.58
N MET A 164 19.51 -5.50 -1.79
CA MET A 164 18.18 -5.01 -1.43
C MET A 164 17.10 -5.71 -2.26
N GLY A 165 16.12 -6.31 -1.58
CA GLY A 165 14.99 -6.99 -2.21
C GLY A 165 13.80 -6.06 -2.37
N TRP A 166 12.71 -6.33 -1.63
CA TRP A 166 11.46 -5.56 -1.72
C TRP A 166 11.27 -4.70 -0.48
N ILE A 167 10.96 -3.41 -0.66
CA ILE A 167 10.61 -2.49 0.43
C ILE A 167 9.10 -2.47 0.65
N TYR A 168 8.69 -2.69 1.89
CA TYR A 168 7.28 -2.76 2.27
C TYR A 168 6.75 -1.47 2.87
N SER A 169 7.60 -0.67 3.53
CA SER A 169 7.12 0.51 4.25
C SER A 169 8.23 1.53 4.53
N CYS A 170 7.82 2.79 4.67
CA CYS A 170 8.60 3.86 5.28
C CYS A 170 8.07 4.08 6.71
N LEU A 171 8.92 3.84 7.71
CA LEU A 171 8.53 3.87 9.13
C LEU A 171 8.61 5.27 9.75
N GLY A 172 8.98 6.28 8.96
CA GLY A 172 9.34 7.60 9.47
C GLY A 172 10.76 7.63 10.03
N GLY A 173 11.20 8.82 10.46
CA GLY A 173 12.51 9.01 11.11
C GLY A 173 13.75 8.71 10.25
N GLY A 174 13.60 8.41 8.96
CA GLY A 174 14.71 7.98 8.11
C GLY A 174 14.73 6.49 7.77
N LEU A 175 13.75 5.70 8.20
CA LEU A 175 13.81 4.24 8.14
C LEU A 175 12.92 3.63 7.05
N LEU A 176 13.51 2.75 6.24
CA LEU A 176 12.82 1.84 5.33
C LEU A 176 12.83 0.43 5.90
N TYR A 177 11.70 -0.28 5.72
CA TYR A 177 11.55 -1.69 6.09
C TYR A 177 11.34 -2.55 4.85
N GLY A 178 12.10 -3.63 4.74
CA GLY A 178 12.04 -4.51 3.57
C GLY A 178 12.55 -5.92 3.84
N ARG A 179 12.64 -6.69 2.76
CA ARG A 179 13.28 -8.01 2.71
C ARG A 179 14.46 -8.03 1.75
N THR A 180 15.45 -8.87 2.01
CA THR A 180 16.58 -9.06 1.09
C THR A 180 16.15 -9.83 -0.16
N ARG A 181 17.01 -9.83 -1.19
CA ARG A 181 16.71 -10.52 -2.46
C ARG A 181 17.00 -12.02 -2.39
N GLU A 182 18.00 -12.41 -1.61
CA GLU A 182 18.55 -13.76 -1.57
C GLU A 182 17.84 -14.70 -0.60
N ASP A 183 17.31 -14.18 0.52
CA ASP A 183 16.63 -15.01 1.51
C ASP A 183 15.21 -14.50 1.80
N VAL A 184 14.22 -15.37 1.59
CA VAL A 184 12.80 -15.07 1.76
C VAL A 184 12.45 -14.82 3.24
N GLY A 185 13.30 -15.24 4.19
CA GLY A 185 13.11 -15.06 5.63
C GLY A 185 13.81 -13.83 6.24
N GLU A 186 14.69 -13.15 5.49
CA GLU A 186 15.51 -12.07 6.04
C GLU A 186 14.90 -10.70 5.78
N PHE A 187 14.53 -10.03 6.87
CA PHE A 187 14.02 -8.68 6.88
C PHE A 187 15.08 -7.71 7.39
N PHE A 188 14.97 -6.45 6.97
CA PHE A 188 15.91 -5.42 7.36
C PHE A 188 15.24 -4.08 7.64
N LEU A 189 15.99 -3.25 8.36
CA LEU A 189 15.81 -1.81 8.45
C LEU A 189 16.98 -1.12 7.75
N TYR A 190 16.66 -0.16 6.90
CA TYR A 190 17.65 0.70 6.25
C TYR A 190 17.39 2.16 6.65
N ASP A 191 18.35 2.75 7.35
CA ASP A 191 18.37 4.19 7.64
C ASP A 191 18.97 4.92 6.44
N TYR A 192 18.12 5.52 5.61
CA TYR A 192 18.57 6.21 4.40
C TYR A 192 19.30 7.53 4.69
N ARG A 193 19.21 8.07 5.91
CA ARG A 193 19.89 9.30 6.32
C ARG A 193 21.33 9.01 6.72
N LYS A 194 21.54 7.89 7.40
CA LYS A 194 22.86 7.42 7.87
C LYS A 194 23.51 6.42 6.92
N LYS A 195 22.75 5.90 5.94
CA LYS A 195 23.13 4.77 5.09
C LYS A 195 23.52 3.55 5.94
N ASP A 196 22.77 3.34 7.01
CA ASP A 196 22.99 2.24 7.97
C ASP A 196 21.98 1.13 7.72
N PHE A 197 22.46 -0.11 7.70
CA PHE A 197 21.67 -1.29 7.38
C PHE A 197 21.70 -2.28 8.55
N LYS A 198 20.52 -2.73 8.98
CA LYS A 198 20.38 -3.67 10.09
C LYS A 198 19.43 -4.79 9.72
N TYR A 199 19.91 -6.02 9.84
CA TYR A 199 19.05 -7.19 9.83
C TYR A 199 18.14 -7.19 11.06
N ILE A 200 16.88 -7.54 10.85
CA ILE A 200 15.95 -7.80 11.93
C ILE A 200 16.04 -9.30 12.23
N PRO A 201 16.58 -9.72 13.39
CA PRO A 201 16.61 -11.12 13.77
C PRO A 201 15.18 -11.58 14.08
N LEU A 202 14.50 -12.16 13.09
CA LEU A 202 13.21 -12.80 13.30
C LEU A 202 13.46 -14.26 13.67
N SER A 203 13.28 -14.57 14.95
CA SER A 203 13.39 -15.94 15.47
C SER A 203 12.19 -16.83 15.14
N ASP A 204 11.11 -16.30 14.54
CA ASP A 204 9.96 -17.09 14.08
C ASP A 204 9.24 -16.36 12.93
N SER A 205 8.94 -17.10 11.86
CA SER A 205 8.68 -16.65 10.48
C SER A 205 7.29 -16.04 10.22
N ARG A 206 6.70 -15.33 11.20
CA ARG A 206 5.27 -14.98 11.19
C ARG A 206 4.92 -13.49 11.29
N LEU A 207 5.86 -12.56 11.14
CA LEU A 207 5.51 -11.15 11.00
C LEU A 207 4.95 -10.88 9.59
N LYS A 208 3.62 -10.85 9.49
CA LYS A 208 2.91 -10.65 8.21
C LYS A 208 2.71 -9.19 7.84
N THR A 209 2.75 -8.24 8.79
CA THR A 209 2.54 -6.80 8.53
C THR A 209 3.13 -5.96 9.65
N VAL A 210 3.86 -4.89 9.28
CA VAL A 210 4.25 -3.82 10.22
C VAL A 210 3.27 -2.68 10.00
N LEU A 211 2.49 -2.37 11.02
CA LEU A 211 1.57 -1.23 11.01
C LEU A 211 2.30 -0.01 11.54
N LYS A 212 2.34 1.07 10.75
CA LYS A 212 2.76 2.40 11.22
C LYS A 212 1.63 2.90 12.12
N TYR A 213 1.77 2.73 13.43
CA TYR A 213 0.87 3.30 14.42
C TYR A 213 1.41 4.67 14.80
N THR A 214 0.76 5.73 14.32
CA THR A 214 0.90 7.05 14.92
C THR A 214 -0.04 7.09 16.12
N GLU A 215 0.54 7.28 17.32
CA GLU A 215 -0.21 7.58 18.54
C GLU A 215 -1.00 8.89 18.33
N THR A 216 -2.18 8.77 17.74
CA THR A 216 -3.25 9.75 17.92
C THR A 216 -3.97 9.33 19.20
N ILE A 217 -4.25 10.31 20.07
CA ILE A 217 -4.74 10.16 21.46
C ILE A 217 -6.10 9.41 21.59
N ALA A 218 -6.64 8.86 20.51
CA ALA A 218 -7.84 8.04 20.55
C ALA A 218 -7.54 6.66 21.16
N SER A 219 -8.00 6.44 22.39
CA SER A 219 -8.09 5.08 22.95
C SER A 219 -9.14 4.30 22.17
N ILE A 220 -8.74 3.26 21.46
CA ILE A 220 -9.69 2.32 20.86
C ILE A 220 -10.14 1.36 21.97
N GLU A 221 -11.35 1.55 22.49
CA GLU A 221 -11.99 0.56 23.37
C GLU A 221 -12.21 -0.76 22.59
N GLY A 222 -11.73 -1.89 23.13
CA GLY A 222 -12.04 -3.23 22.61
C GLY A 222 -10.94 -3.94 21.80
N LEU A 223 -9.76 -3.35 21.58
CA LEU A 223 -8.63 -4.08 21.00
C LEU A 223 -7.99 -5.00 22.05
N ASN A 224 -8.33 -6.30 21.98
CA ASN A 224 -7.68 -7.32 22.80
C ASN A 224 -6.24 -7.54 22.31
N HIS A 225 -5.26 -7.40 23.21
CA HIS A 225 -3.82 -7.41 22.92
C HIS A 225 -3.25 -8.71 22.31
N ASP A 226 -4.08 -9.75 22.16
CA ASP A 226 -3.64 -11.10 21.82
C ASP A 226 -3.61 -11.42 20.31
N LEU A 227 -4.25 -10.61 19.46
CA LEU A 227 -4.34 -10.86 18.01
C LEU A 227 -3.28 -10.13 17.17
N PHE A 228 -2.66 -9.08 17.72
CA PHE A 228 -1.62 -8.30 17.06
C PHE A 228 -0.47 -8.03 18.03
N LYS A 229 0.69 -8.63 17.79
CA LYS A 229 1.93 -8.19 18.44
C LYS A 229 2.32 -6.83 17.85
N PHE A 230 1.84 -5.75 18.45
CA PHE A 230 2.40 -4.43 18.21
C PHE A 230 3.79 -4.41 18.88
N SER A 231 4.86 -4.38 18.10
CA SER A 231 6.17 -4.02 18.64
C SER A 231 6.07 -2.56 19.06
N LYS A 232 6.03 -2.33 20.38
CA LYS A 232 6.12 -1.01 20.98
C LYS A 232 7.46 -0.42 20.58
N THR A 233 7.49 0.36 19.50
CA THR A 233 8.67 1.16 19.17
C THR A 233 8.67 2.30 20.17
N LEU A 234 9.40 2.10 21.27
CA LEU A 234 9.82 3.18 22.14
C LEU A 234 10.58 4.18 21.27
N SER A 235 9.93 5.30 20.97
CA SER A 235 10.59 6.51 20.50
C SER A 235 11.52 6.97 21.63
N LEU A 236 12.79 6.59 21.55
CA LEU A 236 13.85 7.36 22.20
C LEU A 236 14.28 8.42 21.18
N ILE A 237 14.04 9.67 21.59
CA ILE A 237 14.46 10.93 20.98
C ILE A 237 15.92 10.87 20.52
#